data_AF-A0A7Y6C5W0-F1
#
_entry.id   AF-A0A7Y6C5W0-F1
#
_cell.length_a   1.000
_cell.length_b   1.000
_cell.length_c   1.000
_cell.angle_alpha   90.00
_cell.angle_beta   90.00
_cell.angle_gamma   90.00
#
_symmetry.space_group_name_H-M   'P 1'
#
loop_
_entity.id
_entity.type
_entity.pdbx_description
1 polymer ?
#
loop_
_entity_poly.entity_id
_entity_poly.type
_entity_poly.pdbx_seq_one_letter_code
_entity_poly.pdbx_strand_id
1 'polypeptide(L)'
;MARHATPSRPTAPRALLRAGLTLGALGAALTAGAATAQAAEEQPGAATGETLSAVTGAVGIATGSLDSATTHSLGPVKNLQINPLAGTGTDPLDNTVGTQVADFQPVSTEAVTGSLANGGSLTDLPVVGQVAGLLPG
;
A
#
# COMPACT_ATOMS: atom_id res chain seq x y z
N MET A 1 12.99 36.06 -16.08
CA MET A 1 11.71 36.18 -15.33
C MET A 1 10.79 35.03 -15.74
N ALA A 2 10.99 33.84 -15.18
CA ALA A 2 10.15 32.67 -15.44
C ALA A 2 9.11 32.55 -14.31
N ARG A 3 7.83 32.72 -14.65
CA ARG A 3 6.70 32.58 -13.72
C ARG A 3 6.35 31.10 -13.59
N HIS A 4 6.49 30.54 -12.40
CA HIS A 4 6.02 29.19 -12.08
C HIS A 4 4.49 29.17 -12.06
N ALA A 5 3.89 28.34 -12.92
CA ALA A 5 2.46 28.06 -12.86
C ALA A 5 2.19 27.11 -11.67
N THR A 6 1.33 27.53 -10.75
CA THR A 6 0.85 26.68 -9.65
C THR A 6 0.00 25.54 -10.20
N PRO A 7 0.27 24.26 -9.90
CA PRO A 7 -0.58 23.16 -10.32
C PRO A 7 -1.94 23.27 -9.61
N SER A 8 -3.01 23.36 -10.40
CA SER A 8 -4.38 23.30 -9.90
C SER A 8 -4.64 21.92 -9.31
N ARG A 9 -5.09 21.86 -8.06
CA ARG A 9 -5.38 20.62 -7.33
C ARG A 9 -6.55 19.89 -8.01
N PRO A 10 -6.39 18.64 -8.48
CA PRO A 10 -7.48 17.93 -9.12
C PRO A 10 -8.60 17.68 -8.11
N THR A 11 -9.83 18.05 -8.48
CA THR A 11 -11.07 17.79 -7.72
C THR A 11 -11.64 16.38 -7.98
N ALA A 12 -11.10 15.68 -8.99
CA ALA A 12 -11.42 14.31 -9.38
C ALA A 12 -11.34 13.24 -8.27
N PRO A 13 -10.36 13.21 -7.34
CA PRO A 13 -10.27 12.11 -6.37
C PRO A 13 -11.48 12.09 -5.43
N ARG A 14 -12.06 13.25 -5.13
CA ARG A 14 -13.22 13.38 -4.23
C ARG A 14 -14.52 12.90 -4.87
N ALA A 15 -14.67 13.08 -6.18
CA ALA A 15 -15.84 12.62 -6.91
C ALA A 15 -15.84 11.09 -7.01
N LEU A 16 -14.69 10.49 -7.31
CA LEU A 16 -14.52 9.04 -7.36
C LEU A 16 -14.68 8.39 -5.97
N LEU A 17 -14.11 9.00 -4.93
CA LEU A 17 -14.32 8.56 -3.53
C LEU A 17 -15.81 8.58 -3.14
N ARG A 18 -16.53 9.64 -3.53
CA ARG A 18 -17.97 9.75 -3.23
C ARG A 18 -18.80 8.75 -4.02
N ALA A 19 -18.51 8.56 -5.30
CA ALA A 19 -19.20 7.58 -6.14
C ALA A 19 -18.98 6.14 -5.62
N GLY A 20 -17.74 5.80 -5.24
CA GLY A 20 -17.42 4.51 -4.63
C GLY A 20 -18.14 4.30 -3.30
N LEU A 21 -18.18 5.34 -2.44
CA LEU A 21 -18.88 5.27 -1.16
C LEU A 21 -20.40 5.11 -1.32
N THR A 22 -21.02 5.83 -2.26
CA THR A 22 -22.47 5.68 -2.53
C THR A 22 -22.80 4.32 -3.14
N LEU A 23 -21.93 3.81 -4.01
CA LEU A 23 -22.12 2.48 -4.61
C LEU A 23 -21.96 1.37 -3.55
N GLY A 24 -20.99 1.50 -2.65
CA GLY A 24 -20.81 0.58 -1.52
C GLY A 24 -21.97 0.61 -0.52
N ALA A 25 -22.49 1.80 -0.19
CA ALA A 25 -23.65 1.95 0.69
C ALA A 25 -24.93 1.38 0.07
N LEU A 26 -25.14 1.57 -1.24
CA LEU A 26 -26.26 0.97 -1.97
C LEU A 26 -26.15 -0.56 -2.02
N GLY A 27 -24.95 -1.10 -2.24
CA GLY A 27 -24.71 -2.54 -2.18
C GLY A 27 -25.02 -3.15 -0.81
N ALA A 28 -24.60 -2.49 0.27
CA ALA A 28 -24.88 -2.93 1.65
C ALA A 28 -26.36 -2.78 2.05
N ALA A 29 -27.07 -1.78 1.52
CA ALA A 29 -28.50 -1.64 1.74
C ALA A 29 -29.31 -2.70 0.97
N LEU A 30 -28.86 -3.11 -0.22
CA LEU A 30 -29.51 -4.14 -1.02
C LEU A 30 -29.35 -5.54 -0.38
N THR A 31 -28.26 -5.80 0.34
CA THR A 31 -28.08 -7.04 1.11
C THR A 31 -28.90 -7.07 2.40
N ALA A 32 -29.17 -5.91 3.02
CA ALA A 32 -30.08 -5.81 4.17
C ALA A 32 -31.57 -5.80 3.77
N GLY A 33 -31.91 -5.29 2.58
CA GLY A 33 -33.27 -5.21 2.05
C GLY A 33 -33.77 -6.45 1.30
N ALA A 34 -32.86 -7.37 0.92
CA ALA A 34 -33.22 -8.65 0.31
C ALA A 34 -33.96 -9.60 1.28
N ALA A 35 -34.05 -9.27 2.57
CA ALA A 35 -34.78 -10.05 3.56
C ALA A 35 -36.28 -9.71 3.68
N THR A 36 -36.83 -8.71 2.95
CA THR A 36 -38.24 -8.30 3.17
C THR A 36 -39.08 -8.08 1.91
N ALA A 37 -38.69 -8.62 0.75
CA ALA A 37 -39.49 -8.48 -0.48
C ALA A 37 -39.54 -9.76 -1.35
N GLN A 38 -39.74 -10.92 -0.72
CA GLN A 38 -40.30 -12.10 -1.40
C GLN A 38 -41.44 -12.63 -0.54
N ALA A 39 -42.67 -12.23 -0.88
CA ALA A 39 -43.87 -12.99 -0.52
C ALA A 39 -43.95 -14.22 -1.45
N ALA A 40 -43.07 -15.18 -1.20
CA ALA A 40 -43.16 -16.55 -1.68
C ALA A 40 -42.54 -17.41 -0.59
N GLU A 41 -43.22 -18.48 -0.20
CA GLU A 41 -42.88 -19.34 0.94
C GLU A 41 -41.39 -19.71 0.95
N GLU A 42 -40.63 -19.15 1.89
CA GLU A 42 -39.23 -19.51 2.12
C GLU A 42 -39.16 -20.90 2.77
N GLN A 43 -38.78 -21.90 1.97
CA GLN A 43 -38.17 -23.12 2.48
C GLN A 43 -36.80 -22.75 3.09
N PRO A 44 -36.56 -23.00 4.39
CA PRO A 44 -35.26 -22.74 4.97
C PRO A 44 -34.28 -23.81 4.46
N GLY A 45 -33.26 -23.40 3.68
CA GLY A 45 -32.02 -24.18 3.60
C GLY A 45 -31.45 -24.60 2.24
N ALA A 46 -31.60 -23.84 1.14
CA ALA A 46 -30.78 -24.11 -0.05
C ALA A 46 -30.24 -22.83 -0.68
N ALA A 47 -28.99 -22.50 -0.38
CA ALA A 47 -28.21 -21.63 -1.26
C ALA A 47 -28.12 -22.33 -2.62
N THR A 48 -28.81 -21.81 -3.63
CA THR A 48 -28.74 -22.35 -4.99
C THR A 48 -27.33 -22.13 -5.55
N GLY A 49 -26.88 -22.99 -6.47
CA GLY A 49 -25.55 -22.86 -7.08
C GLY A 49 -25.31 -21.48 -7.72
N GLU A 50 -26.37 -20.82 -8.19
CA GLU A 50 -26.33 -19.46 -8.73
C GLU A 50 -26.02 -18.41 -7.65
N THR A 51 -26.67 -18.49 -6.48
CA THR A 51 -26.35 -17.60 -5.34
C THR A 51 -24.92 -17.79 -4.84
N LEU A 52 -24.44 -19.03 -4.77
CA LEU A 52 -23.06 -19.33 -4.39
C LEU A 52 -22.06 -18.80 -5.43
N SER A 53 -22.37 -18.92 -6.72
CA SER A 53 -21.56 -18.38 -7.81
C SER A 53 -21.52 -16.85 -7.77
N ALA A 54 -22.66 -16.20 -7.51
CA ALA A 54 -22.73 -14.74 -7.37
C ALA A 54 -21.92 -14.24 -6.17
N VAL A 55 -22.03 -14.90 -5.01
CA VAL A 55 -21.23 -14.59 -3.81
C VAL A 55 -19.74 -14.81 -4.09
N THR A 56 -19.37 -15.92 -4.72
CA THR A 56 -17.97 -16.21 -5.08
C THR A 56 -17.40 -15.16 -6.04
N GLY A 57 -18.19 -14.75 -7.04
CA GLY A 57 -17.83 -13.66 -7.95
C GLY A 57 -17.65 -12.33 -7.23
N ALA A 58 -18.58 -11.97 -6.33
CA ALA A 58 -18.49 -10.76 -5.53
C ALA A 58 -17.26 -10.76 -4.60
N VAL A 59 -16.97 -11.89 -3.95
CA VAL A 59 -15.75 -12.07 -3.14
C VAL A 59 -14.50 -11.92 -4.01
N GLY A 60 -14.44 -12.54 -5.19
CA GLY A 60 -13.31 -12.43 -6.10
C GLY A 60 -13.05 -11.00 -6.56
N ILE A 61 -14.10 -10.24 -6.85
CA ILE A 61 -14.00 -8.81 -7.19
C ILE A 61 -13.52 -8.01 -5.98
N ALA A 62 -14.06 -8.27 -4.78
CA ALA A 62 -13.66 -7.58 -3.56
C ALA A 62 -12.18 -7.84 -3.22
N THR A 63 -11.73 -9.09 -3.27
CA THR A 63 -10.33 -9.46 -3.01
C THR A 63 -9.39 -8.91 -4.08
N GLY A 64 -9.78 -9.00 -5.37
CA GLY A 64 -8.97 -8.45 -6.46
C GLY A 64 -8.85 -6.93 -6.42
N SER A 65 -9.91 -6.23 -6.01
CA SER A 65 -9.88 -4.76 -5.84
C SER A 65 -9.03 -4.34 -4.64
N LEU A 66 -9.08 -5.08 -3.53
CA LEU A 66 -8.23 -4.83 -2.37
C LEU A 66 -6.75 -5.08 -2.69
N ASP A 67 -6.45 -6.19 -3.36
CA ASP A 67 -5.09 -6.53 -3.81
C ASP A 67 -4.54 -5.46 -4.77
N SER A 68 -5.35 -5.05 -5.75
CA SER A 68 -4.97 -3.96 -6.67
C SER A 68 -4.75 -2.65 -5.93
N ALA A 69 -5.64 -2.27 -5.01
CA ALA A 69 -5.54 -1.03 -4.26
C ALA A 69 -4.29 -1.01 -3.37
N THR A 70 -3.99 -2.10 -2.67
CA THR A 70 -2.84 -2.20 -1.78
C THR A 70 -1.52 -2.29 -2.56
N THR A 71 -1.46 -3.06 -3.64
CA THR A 71 -0.30 -3.13 -4.54
C THR A 71 0.08 -1.76 -5.11
N HIS A 72 -0.90 -1.02 -5.67
CA HIS A 72 -0.61 0.26 -6.33
C HIS A 72 -0.42 1.43 -5.36
N SER A 73 -0.86 1.30 -4.10
CA SER A 73 -0.64 2.33 -3.08
C SER A 73 0.63 2.10 -2.26
N LEU A 74 0.97 0.84 -1.96
CA LEU A 74 2.10 0.49 -1.10
C LEU A 74 3.37 0.21 -1.91
N GLY A 75 3.29 -0.42 -3.08
CA GLY A 75 4.46 -0.75 -3.91
C GLY A 75 5.38 0.46 -4.17
N PRO A 76 4.87 1.60 -4.64
CA PRO A 76 5.70 2.78 -4.84
C PRO A 76 6.35 3.32 -3.56
N VAL A 77 5.64 3.25 -2.42
CA VAL A 77 6.12 3.78 -1.13
C VAL A 77 7.18 2.85 -0.53
N LYS A 78 7.04 1.53 -0.72
CA LYS A 78 8.01 0.53 -0.27
C LYS A 78 9.38 0.72 -0.94
N ASN A 79 9.35 1.08 -2.22
CA ASN A 79 10.53 1.07 -3.08
C ASN A 79 11.12 2.47 -3.31
N LEU A 80 10.56 3.49 -2.65
CA LEU A 80 11.09 4.85 -2.74
C LEU A 80 12.32 4.99 -1.84
N GLN A 81 13.35 5.65 -2.37
CA GLN A 81 14.53 6.06 -1.60
C GLN A 81 14.10 6.92 -0.40
N ILE A 82 14.45 6.47 0.81
CA ILE A 82 14.03 7.14 2.04
C ILE A 82 14.83 8.43 2.27
N ASN A 83 16.13 8.40 2.00
CA ASN A 83 17.01 9.56 2.14
C ASN A 83 17.21 10.24 0.78
N PRO A 84 16.57 11.37 0.50
CA PRO A 84 16.72 12.06 -0.78
C PRO A 84 18.13 12.66 -0.99
N LEU A 85 18.93 12.76 0.07
CA LEU A 85 20.31 13.24 0.00
C LEU A 85 21.32 12.10 -0.17
N ALA A 86 20.88 10.86 -0.28
CA ALA A 86 21.79 9.72 -0.34
C ALA A 86 22.76 9.82 -1.54
N GLY A 87 24.03 9.50 -1.30
CA GLY A 87 25.09 9.64 -2.30
C GLY A 87 25.47 11.09 -2.66
N THR A 88 24.94 12.09 -1.95
CA THR A 88 25.37 13.49 -2.12
C THR A 88 26.49 13.82 -1.14
N GLY A 89 27.40 14.72 -1.52
CA GLY A 89 28.47 15.18 -0.62
C GLY A 89 27.99 16.02 0.58
N THR A 90 26.68 16.24 0.70
CA THR A 90 26.03 16.93 1.83
C THR A 90 25.12 16.00 2.63
N ASP A 91 25.18 14.68 2.39
CA ASP A 91 24.38 13.71 3.11
C ASP A 91 24.81 13.66 4.59
N PRO A 92 23.93 14.01 5.55
CA PRO A 92 24.26 13.91 6.95
C PRO A 92 24.48 12.47 7.43
N LEU A 93 23.97 11.47 6.70
CA LEU A 93 24.06 10.06 7.09
C LEU A 93 25.33 9.38 6.60
N ASP A 94 26.05 10.01 5.67
CA ASP A 94 27.34 9.57 5.16
C ASP A 94 28.52 10.03 6.06
N ASN A 95 28.24 10.53 7.26
CA ASN A 95 29.25 10.83 8.28
C ASN A 95 29.68 9.56 9.00
N THR A 96 30.28 8.62 8.26
CA THR A 96 30.72 7.35 8.82
C THR A 96 31.99 7.55 9.65
N VAL A 97 32.05 6.88 10.82
CA VAL A 97 33.26 6.80 11.64
C VAL A 97 33.63 5.34 11.73
N GLY A 98 34.87 5.02 11.35
CA GLY A 98 35.41 3.67 11.35
C GLY A 98 36.72 3.59 12.10
N THR A 99 36.95 2.48 12.79
CA THR A 99 38.22 2.16 13.44
C THR A 99 38.63 0.74 13.12
N GLN A 100 39.92 0.55 12.83
CA GLN A 100 40.54 -0.75 12.70
C GLN A 100 41.73 -0.83 13.64
N VAL A 101 41.85 -1.96 14.35
CA VAL A 101 42.98 -2.23 15.24
C VAL A 101 43.73 -3.41 14.64
N ALA A 102 44.99 -3.21 14.23
CA ALA A 102 45.82 -4.22 13.58
C ALA A 102 45.06 -4.96 12.45
N ASP A 103 45.10 -6.30 12.45
CA ASP A 103 44.54 -7.16 11.39
C ASP A 103 43.09 -7.59 11.66
N PHE A 104 42.42 -6.97 12.64
CA PHE A 104 41.02 -7.28 12.94
C PHE A 104 40.05 -6.70 11.91
N GLN A 105 38.84 -7.28 11.86
CA GLN A 105 37.75 -6.74 11.05
C GLN A 105 37.44 -5.30 11.51
N PRO A 106 37.42 -4.31 10.59
CA PRO A 106 37.08 -2.93 10.93
C PRO A 106 35.65 -2.82 11.45
N VAL A 107 35.46 -1.93 12.42
CA VAL A 107 34.14 -1.57 12.96
C VAL A 107 33.81 -0.16 12.51
N SER A 108 32.61 0.04 11.95
CA SER A 108 32.15 1.34 11.48
C SER A 108 30.68 1.58 11.80
N THR A 109 30.29 2.85 11.81
CA THR A 109 28.87 3.25 11.89
C THR A 109 28.11 2.99 10.59
N GLU A 110 28.81 2.70 9.49
CA GLU A 110 28.23 2.42 8.17
C GLU A 110 27.28 1.21 8.21
N ALA A 111 27.53 0.22 9.07
CA ALA A 111 26.62 -0.91 9.23
C ALA A 111 25.20 -0.49 9.68
N VAL A 112 25.06 0.69 10.29
CA VAL A 112 23.79 1.22 10.80
C VAL A 112 23.22 2.30 9.88
N THR A 113 24.06 3.21 9.37
CA THR A 113 23.58 4.34 8.54
C THR A 113 23.71 4.09 7.04
N GLY A 114 24.52 3.12 6.62
CA GLY A 114 24.89 2.88 5.23
C GLY A 114 23.71 2.52 4.34
N SER A 115 22.74 1.73 4.84
CA SER A 115 21.54 1.42 4.05
C SER A 115 20.78 2.69 3.64
N LEU A 116 20.80 3.72 4.49
CA LEU A 116 20.11 4.97 4.25
C LEU A 116 21.00 6.00 3.52
N ALA A 117 22.30 6.05 3.83
CA ALA A 117 23.28 6.89 3.14
C ALA A 117 23.54 6.46 1.68
N ASN A 118 23.31 5.19 1.35
CA ASN A 118 23.44 4.63 0.00
C ASN A 118 22.12 4.62 -0.80
N GLY A 119 21.05 5.21 -0.27
CA GLY A 119 19.80 5.41 -0.99
C GLY A 119 18.82 4.25 -0.92
N GLY A 120 18.94 3.39 0.10
CA GLY A 120 18.02 2.30 0.32
C GLY A 120 16.57 2.75 0.52
N SER A 121 15.67 1.86 0.11
CA SER A 121 14.23 1.95 0.29
C SER A 121 13.77 1.23 1.55
N LEU A 122 12.45 1.22 1.83
CA LEU A 122 11.91 0.60 3.05
C LEU A 122 12.17 -0.91 3.10
N THR A 123 12.24 -1.56 1.94
CA THR A 123 12.56 -2.98 1.81
C THR A 123 14.04 -3.30 2.00
N ASP A 124 14.91 -2.30 1.90
CA ASP A 124 16.37 -2.48 1.99
C ASP A 124 16.89 -2.25 3.42
N LEU A 125 16.03 -1.79 4.33
CA LEU A 125 16.41 -1.53 5.71
C LEU A 125 16.63 -2.84 6.49
N PRO A 126 17.68 -2.92 7.31
CA PRO A 126 17.86 -4.04 8.21
C PRO A 126 16.66 -4.12 9.17
N VAL A 127 16.14 -5.32 9.39
CA VAL A 127 14.94 -5.63 10.19
C VAL A 127 13.63 -5.14 9.56
N VAL A 128 13.50 -3.84 9.27
CA VAL A 128 12.24 -3.26 8.74
C VAL A 128 11.90 -3.81 7.36
N GLY A 129 12.92 -4.05 6.51
CA GLY A 129 12.73 -4.57 5.17
C GLY A 129 12.08 -5.95 5.13
N GLN A 130 12.31 -6.78 6.16
CA GLN A 130 11.70 -8.11 6.27
C GLN A 130 10.18 -8.02 6.46
N VAL A 131 9.71 -7.05 7.24
CA VAL A 131 8.28 -6.82 7.48
C VAL A 131 7.66 -6.08 6.28
N ALA A 132 8.35 -5.08 5.74
CA ALA A 132 7.91 -4.34 4.57
C ALA A 132 7.76 -5.25 3.33
N GLY A 133 8.61 -6.27 3.20
CA GLY A 133 8.52 -7.28 2.14
C GLY A 133 7.26 -8.14 2.18
N LEU A 134 6.54 -8.19 3.31
CA LEU A 134 5.27 -8.91 3.45
C LEU A 134 4.08 -8.12 2.91
N LEU A 135 4.22 -6.80 2.74
CA LEU A 135 3.18 -5.97 2.14
C LEU A 135 3.13 -6.24 0.62
N PRO A 136 1.95 -6.20 -0.01
CA PRO A 136 1.82 -6.37 -1.45
C PRO A 136 2.46 -5.23 -2.25
N GLY A 137 2.77 -5.51 -3.52
CA GLY A 137 3.55 -4.65 -4.41
C GLY A 137 5.04 -4.63 -4.11
#